data_AF-A0A2S2PCI1-F1
#
_entry.id   AF-A0A2S2PCI1-F1
#
_cell.length_a   1.000
_cell.length_b   1.000
_cell.length_c   1.000
_cell.angle_alpha   90.00
_cell.angle_beta   90.00
_cell.angle_gamma   90.00
#
_symmetry.space_group_name_H-M   'P 1'
#
loop_
_entity.id
_entity.type
_entity.pdbx_description
1 polymer ?
#
loop_
_entity_poly.entity_id
_entity_poly.type
_entity_poly.pdbx_seq_one_letter_code
_entity_poly.pdbx_strand_id
1 'polypeptide(L)'
;IGIVQAGGIRTTINETDHDGYITLGQLINVIPFANDLVKITISGSTLLESFEHSVSDYDLNRGTSKFLQVSGILVKYDLTLNPGNRVTSLFIRCGDCSVPKFEPLVLTANYTIVMTNYLANGGNNYQAFKKRMDIKSLGIEDYNATAVYMQSISPITSGIDGRINIKYDNNENSAGLNINTWNYRLLVTVLFITVLFFNV
;
A
#
# COMPACT_ATOMS: atom_id res chain seq x y z
N ILE A 1 -13.43 -4.79 -0.30
CA ILE A 1 -11.99 -4.43 -0.17
C ILE A 1 -11.36 -4.25 -1.55
N GLY A 2 -10.19 -3.62 -1.66
CA GLY A 2 -9.50 -3.38 -2.93
C GLY A 2 -8.05 -3.87 -2.89
N ILE A 3 -7.57 -4.46 -3.98
CA ILE A 3 -6.20 -4.98 -4.11
C ILE A 3 -5.64 -4.66 -5.51
N VAL A 4 -4.40 -4.19 -5.56
CA VAL A 4 -3.63 -3.98 -6.80
C VAL A 4 -2.19 -4.45 -6.57
N GLN A 5 -1.58 -5.15 -7.54
CA GLN A 5 -0.16 -5.49 -7.43
C GLN A 5 0.75 -4.30 -7.77
N ALA A 6 1.86 -4.15 -7.07
CA ALA A 6 2.83 -3.07 -7.23
C ALA A 6 3.36 -2.95 -8.67
N GLY A 7 3.53 -4.09 -9.36
CA GLY A 7 3.96 -4.11 -10.76
C GLY A 7 2.96 -3.49 -11.75
N GLY A 8 1.71 -3.29 -11.33
CA GLY A 8 0.71 -2.51 -12.08
C GLY A 8 0.96 -1.01 -12.02
N ILE A 9 1.68 -0.52 -11.00
CA ILE A 9 2.06 0.89 -10.79
C ILE A 9 3.47 1.09 -11.32
N ARG A 10 3.63 1.92 -12.35
CA ARG A 10 4.84 1.94 -13.20
C ARG A 10 5.78 3.10 -12.95
N THR A 11 5.26 4.22 -12.45
CA THR A 11 6.05 5.41 -12.15
C THR A 11 5.39 6.22 -11.04
N THR A 12 6.12 7.19 -10.51
CA THR A 12 5.61 8.21 -9.61
C THR A 12 5.09 9.42 -10.40
N ILE A 13 4.24 10.22 -9.75
CA ILE A 13 3.89 11.57 -10.19
C ILE A 13 4.59 12.52 -9.24
N ASN A 14 5.37 13.45 -9.79
CA ASN A 14 6.05 14.48 -9.02
C ASN A 14 5.07 15.63 -8.75
N GLU A 15 4.85 15.97 -7.48
CA GLU A 15 3.95 17.03 -7.04
C GLU A 15 4.42 18.43 -7.45
N THR A 16 5.71 18.58 -7.79
CA THR A 16 6.26 19.85 -8.28
C THR A 16 6.13 20.01 -9.80
N ASP A 17 5.75 18.95 -10.53
CA ASP A 17 5.45 19.06 -11.96
C ASP A 17 4.09 19.75 -12.14
N HIS A 18 3.98 20.61 -13.16
CA HIS A 18 2.72 21.29 -13.53
C HIS A 18 2.01 21.97 -12.34
N ASP A 19 2.75 22.59 -11.41
CA ASP A 19 2.18 23.25 -10.22
C ASP A 19 1.27 22.34 -9.36
N GLY A 20 1.54 21.03 -9.36
CA GLY A 20 0.76 20.03 -8.64
C GLY A 20 -0.52 19.56 -9.36
N TYR A 21 -0.79 20.08 -10.56
CA TYR A 21 -1.85 19.55 -11.41
C TYR A 21 -1.45 18.19 -11.98
N ILE A 22 -2.35 17.23 -11.83
CA ILE A 22 -2.16 15.88 -12.38
C ILE A 22 -2.94 15.76 -13.68
N THR A 23 -2.21 15.51 -14.77
CA THR A 23 -2.79 15.28 -16.09
C THR A 23 -3.18 13.81 -16.30
N LEU A 24 -4.13 13.57 -17.20
CA LEU A 24 -4.48 12.20 -17.61
C LEU A 24 -3.28 11.47 -18.23
N GLY A 25 -2.41 12.17 -18.97
CA GLY A 25 -1.20 11.60 -19.55
C GLY A 25 -0.22 11.09 -18.47
N GLN A 26 -0.02 11.85 -17.39
CA GLN A 26 0.78 11.40 -16.25
C GLN A 26 0.14 10.16 -15.59
N LEU A 27 -1.18 10.13 -15.41
CA LEU A 27 -1.87 8.98 -14.83
C LEU A 27 -1.74 7.72 -15.71
N ILE A 28 -1.88 7.85 -17.03
CA ILE A 28 -1.67 6.73 -17.96
C ILE A 28 -0.24 6.20 -17.88
N ASN A 29 0.78 7.07 -17.70
CA ASN A 29 2.15 6.60 -17.48
C ASN A 29 2.29 5.76 -16.19
N VAL A 30 1.52 6.09 -15.14
CA VAL A 30 1.51 5.34 -13.87
C VAL A 30 0.82 3.99 -14.02
N ILE A 31 -0.31 3.91 -14.71
CA ILE A 31 -1.14 2.70 -14.87
C ILE A 31 -1.50 2.48 -16.36
N PRO A 32 -0.52 2.04 -17.19
CA PRO A 32 -0.63 2.09 -18.66
C PRO A 32 -1.37 0.91 -19.28
N PHE A 33 -1.80 -0.07 -18.48
CA PHE A 33 -2.29 -1.34 -19.00
C PHE A 33 -3.79 -1.33 -19.34
N ALA A 34 -4.52 -0.31 -18.91
CA ALA A 34 -5.97 -0.19 -19.10
C ALA A 34 -6.71 -1.48 -18.72
N ASN A 35 -6.39 -2.04 -17.55
CA ASN A 35 -7.05 -3.26 -17.09
C ASN A 35 -8.50 -2.94 -16.74
N ASP A 36 -9.42 -3.84 -17.05
CA ASP A 36 -10.78 -3.77 -16.52
C ASP A 36 -10.77 -4.10 -15.02
N LEU A 37 -11.50 -3.32 -14.24
CA LEU A 37 -11.75 -3.62 -12.83
C LEU A 37 -12.80 -4.72 -12.73
N VAL A 38 -12.48 -5.74 -11.95
CA VAL A 38 -13.37 -6.86 -11.67
C VAL A 38 -13.65 -6.94 -10.18
N LYS A 39 -14.83 -7.45 -9.85
CA LYS A 39 -15.22 -7.86 -8.52
C LYS A 39 -15.17 -9.38 -8.44
N ILE A 40 -14.39 -9.93 -7.52
CA ILE A 40 -14.31 -11.38 -7.28
C ILE A 40 -14.76 -11.72 -5.87
N THR A 41 -15.21 -12.97 -5.70
CA THR A 41 -15.49 -13.55 -4.37
C THR A 41 -14.59 -14.75 -4.12
N ILE A 42 -13.83 -14.72 -3.02
CA ILE A 42 -12.88 -15.78 -2.64
C ILE A 42 -13.02 -16.16 -1.16
N SER A 43 -12.52 -17.34 -0.77
CA SER A 43 -12.44 -17.72 0.64
C SER A 43 -11.33 -16.96 1.37
N GLY A 44 -11.45 -16.86 2.70
CA GLY A 44 -10.40 -16.28 3.54
C GLY A 44 -9.07 -17.04 3.43
N SER A 45 -9.11 -18.37 3.31
CA SER A 45 -7.90 -19.19 3.06
C SER A 45 -7.20 -18.82 1.75
N THR A 46 -7.95 -18.57 0.68
CA THR A 46 -7.42 -18.13 -0.62
C THR A 46 -6.83 -16.72 -0.52
N LEU A 47 -7.46 -15.85 0.27
CA LEU A 47 -6.95 -14.50 0.54
C LEU A 47 -5.62 -14.54 1.29
N LEU A 48 -5.52 -15.36 2.34
CA LEU A 48 -4.26 -15.57 3.08
C LEU A 48 -3.15 -16.12 2.18
N GLU A 49 -3.44 -17.16 1.39
CA GLU A 49 -2.50 -17.73 0.41
C GLU A 49 -1.97 -16.65 -0.56
N SER A 50 -2.85 -15.74 -1.00
CA SER A 50 -2.46 -14.64 -1.87
C SER A 50 -1.55 -13.64 -1.16
N PHE A 51 -1.80 -13.32 0.10
CA PHE A 51 -0.93 -12.44 0.88
C PHE A 51 0.43 -13.07 1.22
N GLU A 52 0.48 -14.38 1.45
CA GLU A 52 1.75 -15.10 1.57
C GLU A 52 2.53 -15.08 0.25
N HIS A 53 1.83 -15.30 -0.88
CA HIS A 53 2.46 -15.21 -2.21
C HIS A 53 2.99 -13.81 -2.50
N SER A 54 2.31 -12.75 -2.05
CA SER A 54 2.71 -11.35 -2.22
C SER A 54 4.12 -11.04 -1.74
N VAL A 55 4.57 -11.74 -0.68
CA VAL A 55 5.87 -11.52 -0.05
C VAL A 55 6.80 -12.72 -0.13
N SER A 56 6.49 -13.75 -0.94
CA SER A 56 7.26 -15.00 -0.93
C SER A 56 8.70 -14.86 -1.45
N ASP A 57 8.96 -13.89 -2.34
CA ASP A 57 10.31 -13.54 -2.83
C ASP A 57 10.68 -12.08 -2.55
N TYR A 58 10.04 -11.47 -1.55
CA TYR A 58 10.24 -10.05 -1.24
C TYR A 58 11.70 -9.78 -0.86
N ASP A 59 12.33 -8.86 -1.59
CA ASP A 59 13.67 -8.34 -1.32
C ASP A 59 13.56 -6.94 -0.69
N LEU A 60 14.30 -6.66 0.37
CA LEU A 60 14.22 -5.38 1.09
C LEU A 60 14.69 -4.19 0.24
N ASN A 61 15.64 -4.39 -0.66
CA ASN A 61 16.25 -3.32 -1.46
C ASN A 61 15.49 -3.09 -2.77
N ARG A 62 14.95 -4.15 -3.36
CA ARG A 62 14.32 -4.13 -4.69
C ARG A 62 12.80 -4.23 -4.65
N GLY A 63 12.23 -4.71 -3.55
CA GLY A 63 10.84 -5.11 -3.46
C GLY A 63 10.53 -6.27 -4.42
N THR A 64 9.26 -6.42 -4.79
CA THR A 64 8.81 -7.39 -5.80
C THR A 64 7.58 -6.86 -6.53
N SER A 65 7.48 -7.15 -7.83
CA SER A 65 6.37 -6.66 -8.67
C SER A 65 5.01 -7.27 -8.30
N LYS A 66 5.01 -8.42 -7.60
CA LYS A 66 3.78 -9.07 -7.15
C LYS A 66 3.23 -8.49 -5.85
N PHE A 67 3.97 -7.63 -5.15
CA PHE A 67 3.58 -7.12 -3.83
C PHE A 67 2.21 -6.41 -3.88
N LEU A 68 1.30 -6.74 -2.98
CA LEU A 68 -0.07 -6.23 -3.00
C LEU A 68 -0.21 -4.90 -2.25
N GLN A 69 -0.61 -3.87 -2.96
CA GLN A 69 -1.19 -2.64 -2.42
C GLN A 69 -2.68 -2.89 -2.10
N VAL A 70 -3.17 -2.27 -1.03
CA VAL A 70 -4.47 -2.62 -0.45
C VAL A 70 -5.34 -1.42 -0.07
N SER A 71 -6.65 -1.66 -0.02
CA SER A 71 -7.66 -0.75 0.55
C SER A 71 -8.69 -1.55 1.35
N GLY A 72 -8.99 -1.08 2.57
CA GLY A 72 -9.86 -1.78 3.53
C GLY A 72 -9.23 -3.05 4.12
N ILE A 73 -7.91 -3.15 4.14
CA ILE A 73 -7.14 -4.26 4.71
C ILE A 73 -5.99 -3.67 5.55
N LEU A 74 -5.74 -4.25 6.72
CA LEU A 74 -4.52 -4.03 7.48
C LEU A 74 -3.74 -5.34 7.54
N VAL A 75 -2.51 -5.35 7.05
CA VAL A 75 -1.66 -6.54 7.02
C VAL A 75 -0.32 -6.27 7.70
N LYS A 76 0.13 -7.25 8.49
CA LYS A 76 1.47 -7.27 9.06
C LYS A 76 2.23 -8.46 8.51
N TYR A 77 3.46 -8.21 8.08
CA TYR A 77 4.39 -9.21 7.63
C TYR A 77 5.59 -9.31 8.57
N ASP A 78 6.14 -10.51 8.70
CA ASP A 78 7.45 -10.75 9.28
C ASP A 78 8.32 -11.47 8.26
N LEU A 79 9.25 -10.73 7.64
CA LEU A 79 10.13 -11.25 6.60
C LEU A 79 11.26 -12.13 7.15
N THR A 80 11.46 -12.16 8.47
CA THR A 80 12.40 -13.10 9.10
C THR A 80 11.86 -14.52 9.11
N LEU A 81 10.58 -14.71 8.82
CA LEU A 81 9.94 -16.03 8.71
C LEU A 81 10.11 -16.62 7.30
N ASN A 82 10.02 -17.94 7.23
CA ASN A 82 10.09 -18.67 5.96
C ASN A 82 8.93 -18.26 5.04
N PRO A 83 9.16 -18.14 3.71
CA PRO A 83 8.08 -17.92 2.74
C PRO A 83 6.91 -18.87 2.96
N GLY A 84 5.68 -18.35 2.92
CA GLY A 84 4.46 -19.11 3.25
C GLY A 84 4.02 -19.02 4.71
N ASN A 85 4.83 -18.43 5.59
CA ASN A 85 4.47 -18.12 6.98
C ASN A 85 4.84 -16.69 7.37
N ARG A 86 4.82 -15.75 6.41
CA ARG A 86 5.26 -14.36 6.63
C ARG A 86 4.11 -13.45 7.06
N VAL A 87 2.85 -13.83 6.88
CA VAL A 87 1.70 -13.03 7.30
C VAL A 87 1.43 -13.27 8.79
N THR A 88 1.74 -12.30 9.64
CA THR A 88 1.55 -12.42 11.09
C THR A 88 0.19 -11.92 11.56
N SER A 89 -0.41 -10.99 10.82
CA SER A 89 -1.80 -10.59 11.05
C SER A 89 -2.43 -10.04 9.79
N LEU A 90 -3.72 -10.29 9.63
CA LEU A 90 -4.50 -9.80 8.51
C LEU A 90 -5.91 -9.44 8.99
N PHE A 91 -6.23 -8.15 8.96
CA PHE A 91 -7.52 -7.62 9.33
C PHE A 91 -8.24 -7.06 8.12
N ILE A 92 -9.51 -7.39 7.99
CA ILE A 92 -10.35 -7.03 6.86
C ILE A 92 -11.45 -6.08 7.35
N ARG A 93 -11.69 -5.00 6.61
CA ARG A 93 -12.82 -4.10 6.90
C ARG A 93 -14.13 -4.82 6.59
N CYS A 94 -15.00 -4.96 7.59
CA CYS A 94 -16.30 -5.58 7.41
C CYS A 94 -17.15 -4.83 6.37
N GLY A 95 -17.81 -5.59 5.50
CA GLY A 95 -18.76 -5.08 4.52
C GLY A 95 -20.23 -5.29 4.92
N ASP A 96 -20.49 -6.31 5.73
CA ASP A 96 -21.80 -6.65 6.28
C ASP A 96 -21.87 -6.25 7.77
N CYS A 97 -21.79 -4.95 8.02
CA CYS A 97 -21.80 -4.38 9.36
C CYS A 97 -22.32 -2.94 9.30
N SER A 98 -23.05 -2.49 10.33
CA SER A 98 -23.65 -1.15 10.34
C SER A 98 -22.60 -0.03 10.38
N VAL A 99 -21.48 -0.25 11.08
CA VAL A 99 -20.34 0.67 11.13
C VAL A 99 -19.09 -0.10 10.68
N PRO A 100 -18.41 0.34 9.61
CA PRO A 100 -17.20 -0.31 9.14
C PRO A 100 -16.12 -0.36 10.23
N LYS A 101 -15.66 -1.57 10.54
CA LYS A 101 -14.57 -1.84 11.47
C LYS A 101 -13.67 -2.93 10.89
N PHE A 102 -12.44 -2.98 11.37
CA PHE A 102 -11.48 -4.01 11.01
C PHE A 102 -11.63 -5.21 11.93
N GLU A 103 -11.76 -6.39 11.34
CA GLU A 103 -11.89 -7.67 12.05
C GLU A 103 -10.83 -8.65 11.54
N PRO A 104 -10.34 -9.59 12.37
CA PRO A 104 -9.40 -10.60 11.93
C PRO A 104 -9.95 -11.42 10.76
N LEU A 105 -9.08 -11.82 9.84
CA LEU A 105 -9.43 -12.72 8.75
C LEU A 105 -10.01 -14.05 9.30
N VAL A 106 -11.13 -14.49 8.74
CA VAL A 106 -11.76 -15.79 9.00
C VAL A 106 -11.57 -16.67 7.77
N LEU A 107 -10.82 -17.76 7.89
CA LEU A 107 -10.40 -18.59 6.75
C LEU A 107 -11.56 -19.19 5.95
N THR A 108 -12.66 -19.51 6.64
CA THR A 108 -13.86 -20.12 6.05
C THR A 108 -14.87 -19.10 5.53
N ALA A 109 -14.70 -17.82 5.83
CA ALA A 109 -15.58 -16.77 5.35
C ALA A 109 -15.28 -16.39 3.90
N ASN A 110 -16.26 -15.77 3.24
CA ASN A 110 -16.16 -15.28 1.88
C ASN A 110 -15.91 -13.78 1.85
N TYR A 111 -15.00 -13.34 0.98
CA TYR A 111 -14.60 -11.94 0.85
C TYR A 111 -14.76 -11.46 -0.58
N THR A 112 -15.36 -10.29 -0.72
CA THR A 112 -15.52 -9.62 -2.01
C THR A 112 -14.44 -8.57 -2.23
N ILE A 113 -13.71 -8.71 -3.33
CA ILE A 113 -12.52 -7.93 -3.65
C ILE A 113 -12.69 -7.26 -5.00
N VAL A 114 -12.39 -5.96 -5.08
CA VAL A 114 -12.20 -5.24 -6.34
C VAL A 114 -10.71 -5.26 -6.68
N MET A 115 -10.37 -5.69 -7.88
CA MET A 115 -9.00 -5.75 -8.40
C MET A 115 -8.97 -5.68 -9.92
N THR A 116 -7.79 -5.66 -10.52
CA THR A 116 -7.65 -5.75 -11.97
C THR A 116 -7.96 -7.16 -12.48
N ASN A 117 -8.52 -7.26 -13.69
CA ASN A 117 -8.73 -8.53 -14.36
C ASN A 117 -7.42 -9.34 -14.55
N TYR A 118 -6.28 -8.67 -14.75
CA TYR A 118 -4.95 -9.28 -14.82
C TYR A 118 -4.66 -10.13 -13.57
N LEU A 119 -4.84 -9.55 -12.39
CA LEU A 119 -4.58 -10.23 -11.12
C LEU A 119 -5.61 -11.35 -10.88
N ALA A 120 -6.89 -11.07 -11.12
CA ALA A 120 -7.96 -12.06 -10.98
C ALA A 120 -7.76 -13.30 -11.88
N ASN A 121 -7.13 -13.11 -13.05
CA ASN A 121 -6.82 -14.20 -13.98
C ASN A 121 -5.46 -14.87 -13.72
N GLY A 122 -4.83 -14.60 -12.58
CA GLY A 122 -3.61 -15.26 -12.12
C GLY A 122 -2.31 -14.65 -12.66
N GLY A 123 -2.33 -13.38 -13.08
CA GLY A 123 -1.13 -12.60 -13.32
C GLY A 123 -0.18 -12.62 -12.12
N ASN A 124 1.13 -12.35 -12.33
CA ASN A 124 2.17 -12.50 -11.30
C ASN A 124 2.15 -13.86 -10.54
N ASN A 125 1.69 -14.93 -11.19
CA ASN A 125 1.53 -16.27 -10.61
C ASN A 125 0.54 -16.38 -9.45
N TYR A 126 -0.43 -15.46 -9.35
CA TYR A 126 -1.51 -15.54 -8.36
C TYR A 126 -2.57 -16.61 -8.72
N GLN A 127 -2.16 -17.87 -8.82
CA GLN A 127 -3.09 -18.97 -9.14
C GLN A 127 -4.20 -19.12 -8.09
N ALA A 128 -3.96 -18.68 -6.85
CA ALA A 128 -4.96 -18.61 -5.80
C ALA A 128 -6.24 -17.87 -6.23
N PHE A 129 -6.14 -16.74 -6.94
CA PHE A 129 -7.33 -15.99 -7.40
C PHE A 129 -8.14 -16.72 -8.48
N LYS A 130 -7.61 -17.78 -9.11
CA LYS A 130 -8.40 -18.64 -9.99
C LYS A 130 -9.34 -19.58 -9.23
N LYS A 131 -9.13 -19.79 -7.92
CA LYS A 131 -10.03 -20.54 -7.03
C LYS A 131 -11.26 -19.73 -6.61
N ARG A 132 -11.45 -18.53 -7.16
CA ARG A 132 -12.62 -17.67 -6.92
C ARG A 132 -13.93 -18.38 -7.21
N MET A 133 -14.93 -18.08 -6.40
CA MET A 133 -16.31 -18.56 -6.56
C MET A 133 -17.07 -17.76 -7.62
N ASP A 134 -16.77 -16.47 -7.73
CA ASP A 134 -17.44 -15.54 -8.63
C ASP A 134 -16.46 -14.52 -9.21
N ILE A 135 -16.77 -14.04 -10.42
CA ILE A 135 -16.10 -12.92 -11.07
C ILE A 135 -17.10 -12.11 -11.88
N LYS A 136 -17.11 -10.81 -11.65
CA LYS A 136 -17.92 -9.85 -12.38
C LYS A 136 -17.05 -8.70 -12.87
N SER A 137 -17.03 -8.49 -14.18
CA SER A 137 -16.50 -7.26 -14.79
C SER A 137 -17.35 -6.07 -14.34
N LEU A 138 -16.68 -4.97 -13.99
CA LEU A 138 -17.34 -3.70 -13.69
C LEU A 138 -17.48 -2.83 -14.95
N GLY A 139 -16.77 -3.15 -16.04
CA GLY A 139 -16.80 -2.39 -17.29
C GLY A 139 -16.16 -1.02 -17.13
N ILE A 140 -15.16 -0.90 -16.25
CA ILE A 140 -14.47 0.35 -15.94
C ILE A 140 -12.98 0.06 -15.92
N GLU A 141 -12.22 0.81 -16.70
CA GLU A 141 -10.78 0.72 -16.72
C GLU A 141 -10.16 1.26 -15.43
N ASP A 142 -9.07 0.63 -14.97
CA ASP A 142 -8.34 1.01 -13.78
C ASP A 142 -7.90 2.49 -13.78
N TYR A 143 -7.38 3.00 -14.90
CA TYR A 143 -7.01 4.40 -15.03
C TYR A 143 -8.21 5.35 -14.99
N ASN A 144 -9.33 4.97 -15.59
CA ASN A 144 -10.53 5.79 -15.63
C ASN A 144 -11.17 5.89 -14.23
N ALA A 145 -11.32 4.75 -13.53
CA ALA A 145 -11.78 4.73 -12.14
C ALA A 145 -10.88 5.58 -11.23
N THR A 146 -9.57 5.49 -11.42
CA THR A 146 -8.59 6.26 -10.64
C THR A 146 -8.70 7.76 -10.93
N ALA A 147 -8.82 8.16 -12.21
CA ALA A 147 -8.97 9.56 -12.61
C ALA A 147 -10.22 10.19 -12.00
N VAL A 148 -11.37 9.52 -12.09
CA VAL A 148 -12.64 9.99 -11.52
C VAL A 148 -12.51 10.14 -10.00
N TYR A 149 -11.92 9.16 -9.32
CA TYR A 149 -11.74 9.24 -7.88
C TYR A 149 -10.81 10.39 -7.47
N MET A 150 -9.64 10.54 -8.14
CA MET A 150 -8.70 11.63 -7.91
C MET A 150 -9.35 13.00 -8.05
N GLN A 151 -10.22 13.16 -9.06
CA GLN A 151 -10.98 14.39 -9.26
C GLN A 151 -11.93 14.69 -8.09
N SER A 152 -12.59 13.65 -7.56
CA SER A 152 -13.55 13.78 -6.45
C SER A 152 -12.92 14.13 -5.10
N ILE A 153 -11.63 13.85 -4.92
CA ILE A 153 -10.90 14.09 -3.66
C ILE A 153 -9.86 15.21 -3.78
N SER A 154 -9.93 16.03 -4.83
CA SER A 154 -8.99 17.13 -5.04
C SER A 154 -9.13 18.22 -3.96
N PRO A 155 -8.04 18.72 -3.35
CA PRO A 155 -6.65 18.31 -3.56
C PRO A 155 -6.30 17.00 -2.84
N ILE A 156 -5.50 16.15 -3.50
CA ILE A 156 -5.06 14.87 -2.94
C ILE A 156 -4.02 15.13 -1.85
N THR A 157 -4.38 14.82 -0.60
CA THR A 157 -3.53 15.03 0.59
C THR A 157 -3.26 13.74 1.37
N SER A 158 -3.76 12.61 0.88
CA SER A 158 -3.60 11.31 1.54
C SER A 158 -2.23 10.70 1.25
N GLY A 159 -1.51 10.30 2.29
CA GLY A 159 -0.22 9.60 2.21
C GLY A 159 -0.27 8.17 2.72
N ILE A 160 0.87 7.65 3.19
CA ILE A 160 0.98 6.33 3.81
C ILE A 160 0.24 6.33 5.15
N ASP A 161 -0.77 5.45 5.29
CA ASP A 161 -1.69 5.38 6.43
C ASP A 161 -1.55 4.09 7.25
N GLY A 162 -0.45 3.34 7.06
CA GLY A 162 -0.13 2.17 7.89
C GLY A 162 -0.92 0.90 7.55
N ARG A 163 -1.56 0.81 6.37
CA ARG A 163 -2.23 -0.41 5.89
C ARG A 163 -1.34 -1.64 5.84
N ILE A 164 -0.05 -1.44 5.59
CA ILE A 164 0.93 -2.52 5.47
C ILE A 164 2.08 -2.22 6.41
N ASN A 165 2.39 -3.17 7.31
CA ASN A 165 3.54 -3.10 8.19
C ASN A 165 4.45 -4.31 7.95
N ILE A 166 5.75 -4.06 7.80
CA ILE A 166 6.73 -5.10 7.51
C ILE A 166 7.78 -5.08 8.60
N LYS A 167 7.91 -6.20 9.31
CA LYS A 167 9.03 -6.49 10.19
C LYS A 167 10.12 -7.21 9.39
N TYR A 168 11.36 -6.83 9.62
CA TYR A 168 12.56 -7.46 9.06
C TYR A 168 13.70 -7.33 10.08
N ASP A 169 14.73 -8.16 9.94
CA ASP A 169 15.88 -8.12 10.85
C ASP A 169 16.81 -6.97 10.45
N ASN A 170 16.96 -5.98 11.32
CA ASN A 170 17.94 -4.91 11.16
C ASN A 170 19.29 -5.42 11.66
N ASN A 171 19.89 -6.38 10.95
CA ASN A 171 21.27 -6.79 11.20
C ASN A 171 22.29 -5.95 10.41
N GLU A 172 21.90 -4.71 10.10
CA GLU A 172 22.85 -3.64 9.87
C GLU A 172 22.94 -2.85 11.16
N ASN A 173 24.15 -2.75 11.71
CA ASN A 173 24.54 -1.63 12.56
C ASN A 173 24.23 -0.36 11.75
N SER A 174 22.99 0.07 11.84
CA SER A 174 22.54 1.33 11.30
C SER A 174 23.47 2.32 11.95
N ALA A 175 24.31 2.95 11.13
CA ALA A 175 25.00 4.16 11.51
C ALA A 175 23.89 5.11 11.94
N GLY A 176 23.58 5.08 13.25
CA GLY A 176 22.74 6.07 13.87
C GLY A 176 23.37 7.37 13.45
N LEU A 177 22.59 8.20 12.75
CA LEU A 177 22.86 9.61 12.69
C LEU A 177 23.05 10.02 14.14
N ASN A 178 24.31 10.13 14.55
CA ASN A 178 24.71 10.65 15.83
C ASN A 178 24.42 12.13 15.69
N ILE A 179 23.15 12.50 15.92
CA ILE A 179 22.73 13.88 15.92
C ILE A 179 23.51 14.49 17.07
N ASN A 180 24.62 15.17 16.74
CA ASN A 180 25.45 15.87 17.70
C ASN A 180 24.59 16.92 18.39
N THR A 181 24.01 16.56 19.53
CA THR A 181 23.21 17.42 20.42
C THR A 181 24.02 18.62 20.94
N TRP A 182 25.34 18.61 20.72
CA TRP A 182 26.26 19.70 21.01
C TRP A 182 25.96 20.97 20.18
N ASN A 183 25.58 20.83 18.90
CA ASN A 183 25.30 21.99 18.05
C ASN A 183 23.97 22.68 18.41
N TYR A 184 23.00 21.93 18.93
CA TYR A 184 21.75 22.52 19.42
C TYR A 184 21.95 23.30 20.73
N ARG A 185 22.87 22.87 21.60
CA ARG A 185 23.19 23.62 22.82
C ARG A 185 23.86 24.97 22.51
N LEU A 186 24.73 25.04 21.50
CA LEU A 186 25.34 26.30 21.06
C LEU A 186 24.33 27.27 20.41
N LEU A 187 23.39 26.75 19.62
CA LEU A 187 22.34 27.59 19.02
C LEU A 187 21.36 28.16 20.07
N VAL A 188 20.99 27.37 21.07
CA VAL A 188 20.08 27.82 22.13
C VAL A 188 20.75 28.83 23.07
N THR A 189 22.05 28.68 23.37
CA THR A 189 22.76 29.67 24.20
C THR A 189 23.00 30.99 23.48
N VAL A 190 23.31 30.97 22.18
CA VAL A 190 23.47 32.20 21.38
C VAL A 190 22.15 32.95 21.27
N LEU A 191 21.02 32.26 21.08
CA LEU A 191 19.69 32.89 21.02
C LEU A 191 19.29 33.51 22.37
N PHE A 192 19.65 32.89 23.50
CA PHE A 192 19.39 33.43 24.83
C PHE A 192 20.23 34.68 25.13
N ILE A 193 21.49 34.70 24.70
CA ILE A 193 22.39 35.85 24.91
C ILE A 193 21.93 37.04 24.06
N THR A 194 21.52 36.84 22.80
CA THR A 194 21.05 37.96 21.97
C THR A 194 19.75 38.56 22.48
N VAL A 195 18.81 37.76 22.98
CA VAL A 195 17.55 38.28 23.57
C VAL A 195 17.80 39.05 24.87
N LEU A 196 18.81 38.68 25.66
CA LEU A 196 19.17 39.41 26.89
C LEU A 196 19.91 40.73 26.64
N PHE A 197 20.70 40.83 25.56
CA PHE A 197 21.47 42.04 25.25
C PHE A 197 20.72 43.08 24.41
N PHE A 198 19.66 42.70 23.69
CA PHE A 198 18.89 43.62 22.83
C PHE A 198 17.54 44.06 23.42
N ASN A 199 17.26 43.75 24.70
CA ASN A 199 16.05 44.17 25.41
C ASN A 199 16.39 45.02 26.67
N VAL A 200 17.23 46.04 26.48
CA VAL A 200 17.37 47.22 27.36
C VAL A 200 17.31 48.47 26.48
#